data_AF-A0A3M1SVP1-F1
#
_entry.id   AF-A0A3M1SVP1-F1
#
_cell.length_a   1.000
_cell.length_b   1.000
_cell.length_c   1.000
_cell.angle_alpha   90.00
_cell.angle_beta   90.00
_cell.angle_gamma   90.00
#
_symmetry.space_group_name_H-M   'P 1'
#
loop_
_entity.id
_entity.type
_entity.pdbx_description
1 polymer ?
#
loop_
_entity_poly.entity_id
_entity_poly.type
_entity_poly.pdbx_seq_one_letter_code
_entity_poly.pdbx_strand_id
1 'polypeptide(L)'
;MPEVDRYRVVFYGASAERPGLKAKIELYAQRGDALASVGKIRFHAGESLPPDEKTKAGLVMNLPADELGRVLDTLRDQRPIYFSFHEGRAVLGSGIEPVGLHDRKTPRLVHVVEEAPSAPPRLTEPTAPPSD
;
A
#
# COMPACT_ATOMS: atom_id res chain seq x y z
N MET A 1 8.63 8.12 18.96
CA MET A 1 8.72 8.22 17.48
C MET A 1 7.60 9.15 17.03
N PRO A 2 7.82 10.05 16.05
CA PRO A 2 6.74 10.89 15.56
C PRO A 2 5.67 10.03 14.90
N GLU A 3 4.44 10.16 15.38
CA GLU A 3 3.25 9.62 14.72
C GLU A 3 2.97 10.41 13.44
N VAL A 4 2.51 9.73 12.40
CA VAL A 4 2.14 10.33 11.12
C VAL A 4 0.63 10.52 11.10
N ASP A 5 0.20 11.77 11.13
CA ASP A 5 -1.22 12.15 11.10
C ASP A 5 -1.73 12.40 9.69
N ARG A 6 -0.85 12.90 8.80
CA ARG A 6 -1.20 13.27 7.42
C ARG A 6 -0.09 12.94 6.46
N TYR A 7 -0.45 12.72 5.20
CA TYR A 7 0.50 12.54 4.12
C TYR A 7 0.09 13.25 2.84
N ARG A 8 1.06 13.55 1.98
CA ARG A 8 0.87 14.13 0.64
C ARG A 8 1.62 13.29 -0.39
N VAL A 9 0.91 12.85 -1.44
CA VAL A 9 1.51 12.11 -2.56
C VAL A 9 1.88 13.09 -3.68
N VAL A 10 3.07 12.94 -4.25
CA VAL A 10 3.56 13.73 -5.38
C VAL A 10 4.13 12.80 -6.44
N PHE A 11 3.65 12.93 -7.67
CA PHE A 11 4.16 12.21 -8.83
C PHE A 11 5.06 13.11 -9.66
N TYR A 12 6.15 12.54 -10.19
CA TYR A 12 7.11 13.25 -11.01
C TYR A 12 7.01 12.79 -12.46
N GLY A 13 7.00 13.77 -13.38
CA GLY A 13 7.22 13.51 -14.80
C GLY A 13 8.67 13.14 -15.10
N ALA A 14 8.97 12.92 -16.38
CA ALA A 14 10.34 12.65 -16.82
C ALA A 14 11.27 13.83 -16.51
N SER A 15 12.49 13.52 -16.05
CA SER A 15 13.54 14.50 -15.76
C SER A 15 14.89 13.92 -16.18
N ALA A 16 15.69 14.72 -16.89
CA ALA A 16 17.06 14.35 -17.24
C ALA A 16 17.98 14.31 -16.00
N GLU A 17 17.73 15.17 -15.01
CA GLU A 17 18.55 15.28 -13.79
C GLU A 17 18.24 14.15 -12.78
N ARG A 18 17.01 13.65 -12.78
CA ARG A 18 16.56 12.59 -11.86
C ARG A 18 15.66 11.57 -12.58
N PRO A 19 16.20 10.83 -13.56
CA PRO A 19 15.39 9.93 -14.38
C PRO A 19 14.74 8.79 -13.57
N GLY A 20 15.35 8.40 -12.46
CA GLY A 20 14.86 7.33 -11.59
C GLY A 20 13.73 7.73 -10.64
N LEU A 21 13.65 8.98 -10.20
CA LEU A 21 12.67 9.39 -9.17
C LEU A 21 11.27 9.55 -9.78
N LYS A 22 10.32 8.70 -9.37
CA LYS A 22 8.96 8.64 -9.94
C LYS A 22 7.89 9.25 -9.06
N ALA A 23 8.03 9.10 -7.74
CA ALA A 23 7.10 9.68 -6.79
C ALA A 23 7.77 9.99 -5.46
N LYS A 24 7.08 10.78 -4.63
CA LYS A 24 7.34 10.85 -3.20
C LYS A 24 6.05 10.91 -2.41
N ILE A 25 6.12 10.46 -1.17
CA ILE A 25 5.11 10.73 -0.15
C ILE A 25 5.78 11.57 0.93
N GLU A 26 5.20 12.71 1.27
CA GLU A 26 5.62 13.54 2.40
C GLU A 26 4.72 13.25 3.60
N LEU A 27 5.34 13.13 4.77
CA LEU A 27 4.70 12.69 6.01
C LEU A 27 4.70 13.84 7.01
N TYR A 28 3.57 14.03 7.68
CA TYR A 28 3.35 15.12 8.62
C TYR A 28 2.79 14.60 9.94
N ALA A 29 3.27 15.18 11.04
CA ALA A 29 2.77 14.96 12.38
C ALA A 29 2.01 16.22 12.84
N GLN A 30 0.96 16.03 13.62
CA GLN A 30 0.30 17.08 14.35
C GLN A 30 1.13 17.42 15.59
N ARG A 31 1.49 18.70 15.76
CA ARG A 31 2.18 19.21 16.95
C ARG A 31 1.40 20.41 17.48
N GLY A 32 0.56 20.18 18.48
CA GLY A 32 -0.43 21.18 18.90
C GLY A 32 -1.38 21.47 17.74
N ASP A 33 -1.50 22.73 17.34
CA ASP A 33 -2.35 23.15 16.21
C ASP A 33 -1.64 23.15 14.84
N ALA A 34 -0.32 22.90 14.81
CA ALA A 34 0.47 22.97 13.59
C ALA A 34 0.79 21.59 13.00
N LEU A 35 0.83 21.51 11.67
CA LEU A 35 1.37 20.37 10.94
C LEU A 35 2.88 20.52 10.73
N ALA A 36 3.64 19.57 11.25
CA ALA A 36 5.09 19.53 11.13
C ALA A 36 5.53 18.40 10.19
N SER A 37 6.41 18.71 9.23
CA SER A 37 7.03 17.71 8.35
C SER A 37 7.89 16.75 9.18
N VAL A 38 7.65 15.45 9.03
CA VAL A 38 8.42 14.37 9.68
C VAL A 38 9.49 13.84 8.73
N GLY A 39 9.18 13.82 7.45
CA GLY A 39 10.09 13.32 6.42
C GLY A 39 9.36 12.98 5.13
N LYS A 40 10.02 12.20 4.28
CA LYS A 40 9.50 11.76 2.99
C LYS A 40 10.00 10.38 2.59
N ILE A 41 9.16 9.67 1.87
CA ILE A 41 9.48 8.41 1.20
C ILE A 41 9.59 8.73 -0.28
N ARG A 42 10.70 8.37 -0.92
CA ARG A 42 10.96 8.55 -2.35
C ARG A 42 10.91 7.20 -3.04
N PHE A 43 10.28 7.18 -4.20
CA PHE A 43 10.04 5.99 -4.98
C PHE A 43 10.84 6.10 -6.28
N HIS A 44 11.78 5.19 -6.48
CA HIS A 44 12.70 5.21 -7.62
C HIS A 44 12.52 3.98 -8.50
N ALA A 45 12.64 4.18 -9.81
CA ALA A 45 12.80 3.10 -10.77
C ALA A 45 14.29 2.78 -10.95
N GLY A 46 14.60 1.51 -11.24
CA GLY A 46 15.95 1.01 -11.44
C GLY A 46 16.39 0.05 -10.32
N GLU A 47 17.54 -0.58 -10.52
CA GLU A 47 18.04 -1.65 -9.64
C GLU A 47 18.77 -1.14 -8.39
N SER A 48 19.26 0.10 -8.41
CA SER A 48 20.02 0.69 -7.31
C SER A 48 19.27 1.89 -6.71
N LEU A 49 19.21 1.93 -5.38
CA LEU A 49 18.58 2.99 -4.61
C LEU A 49 19.62 3.80 -3.84
N PRO A 50 19.42 5.12 -3.70
CA PRO A 50 20.19 5.90 -2.73
C PRO A 50 19.97 5.38 -1.29
N PRO A 51 20.95 5.50 -0.39
CA PRO A 51 20.75 5.14 1.00
C PRO A 51 19.70 6.02 1.67
N ASP A 52 19.08 5.51 2.72
CA ASP A 52 18.22 6.32 3.58
C ASP A 52 19.04 7.37 4.33
N GLU A 53 18.43 8.51 4.63
CA GLU A 53 19.13 9.64 5.22
C GLU A 53 18.31 10.31 6.32
N LYS A 54 18.99 10.71 7.39
CA LYS A 54 18.45 11.62 8.41
C LYS A 54 19.03 13.01 8.17
N THR A 55 18.18 13.95 7.77
CA THR A 55 18.57 15.34 7.48
C THR A 55 18.02 16.30 8.54
N LYS A 56 18.49 17.56 8.53
CA LYS A 56 17.88 18.63 9.35
C LYS A 56 16.40 18.86 9.01
N ALA A 57 15.98 18.54 7.79
CA ALA A 57 14.61 18.71 7.30
C ALA A 57 13.70 17.49 7.57
N GLY A 58 14.22 16.45 8.24
CA GLY A 58 13.50 15.21 8.51
C GLY A 58 14.16 13.99 7.86
N LEU A 59 13.43 12.88 7.88
CA LEU A 59 13.91 11.59 7.37
C LEU A 59 13.63 11.43 5.88
N VAL A 60 14.53 10.76 5.18
CA VAL A 60 14.36 10.37 3.77
C VAL A 60 14.50 8.85 3.70
N MET A 61 13.41 8.21 3.29
CA MET A 61 13.39 6.79 2.94
C MET A 61 13.43 6.69 1.41
N ASN A 62 14.26 5.81 0.86
CA ASN A 62 14.27 5.51 -0.57
C ASN A 62 13.81 4.06 -0.79
N LEU A 63 12.75 3.90 -1.57
CA LEU A 63 12.17 2.60 -1.91
C LEU A 63 12.10 2.40 -3.42
N PRO A 64 12.02 1.14 -3.88
CA PRO A 64 11.60 0.80 -5.23
C PRO A 64 10.22 1.39 -5.58
N ALA A 65 9.98 1.71 -6.85
CA ALA A 65 8.73 2.34 -7.28
C ALA A 65 7.50 1.43 -7.18
N ASP A 66 7.68 0.12 -7.25
CA ASP A 66 6.64 -0.90 -7.08
C ASP A 66 6.12 -1.01 -5.63
N GLU A 67 6.86 -0.49 -4.65
CA GLU A 67 6.40 -0.41 -3.24
C GLU A 67 5.39 0.72 -2.99
N LEU A 68 5.17 1.63 -3.96
CA LEU A 68 4.28 2.77 -3.76
C LEU A 68 2.86 2.36 -3.34
N GLY A 69 2.30 1.32 -3.97
CA GLY A 69 0.97 0.82 -3.64
C GLY A 69 0.89 0.33 -2.19
N ARG A 70 1.82 -0.54 -1.78
CA ARG A 70 1.87 -1.11 -0.42
C ARG A 70 2.02 -0.04 0.66
N VAL A 71 2.85 0.97 0.40
CA VAL A 71 3.01 2.10 1.32
C VAL A 71 1.72 2.92 1.42
N LEU A 72 1.03 3.18 0.31
CA LEU A 72 -0.25 3.90 0.33
C LEU A 72 -1.34 3.12 1.08
N ASP A 73 -1.43 1.82 0.85
CA ASP A 73 -2.39 0.96 1.56
C ASP A 73 -2.11 0.97 3.06
N THR A 74 -0.83 0.84 3.45
CA THR A 74 -0.42 0.93 4.86
C THR A 74 -0.82 2.28 5.47
N LEU A 75 -0.57 3.40 4.78
CA LEU A 75 -0.92 4.74 5.26
C LEU A 75 -2.43 5.00 5.32
N ARG A 76 -3.24 4.27 4.55
CA ARG A 76 -4.71 4.41 4.52
C ARG A 76 -5.38 3.55 5.57
N ASP A 77 -4.89 2.32 5.74
CA ASP A 77 -5.61 1.27 6.44
C ASP A 77 -5.09 1.01 7.86
N GLN A 78 -3.84 1.40 8.15
CA GLN A 78 -3.21 1.18 9.45
C GLN A 78 -3.16 2.46 10.26
N ARG A 79 -3.47 2.36 11.55
CA ARG A 79 -3.27 3.42 12.55
C ARG A 79 -3.00 2.79 13.93
N PRO A 80 -2.09 3.34 14.74
CA PRO A 80 -1.21 4.49 14.44
C PRO A 80 -0.07 4.10 13.47
N ILE A 81 0.47 5.08 12.76
CA ILE A 81 1.67 4.94 11.90
C ILE A 81 2.80 5.79 12.47
N TYR A 82 4.02 5.25 12.48
CA TYR A 82 5.22 5.93 12.93
C TYR A 82 6.28 5.94 11.84
N PHE A 83 7.05 7.04 11.81
CA PHE A 83 8.20 7.17 10.91
C PHE A 83 9.46 7.51 11.69
N SER A 84 10.47 6.64 11.61
CA SER A 84 11.66 6.72 12.44
C SER A 84 12.93 6.31 11.70
N PHE A 85 14.08 6.43 12.35
CA PHE A 85 15.37 6.08 11.77
C PHE A 85 16.15 5.20 12.76
N HIS A 86 16.48 3.99 12.36
CA HIS A 86 17.12 2.97 13.18
C HIS A 86 18.24 2.31 12.39
N GLU A 87 19.43 2.20 12.99
CA GLU A 87 20.57 1.45 12.42
C GLU A 87 20.91 1.84 10.96
N GLY A 88 20.84 3.14 10.65
CA GLY A 88 21.14 3.64 9.30
C GLY A 88 20.00 3.50 8.28
N ARG A 89 18.79 3.12 8.71
CA ARG A 89 17.63 2.93 7.85
C ARG A 89 16.45 3.76 8.32
N ALA A 90 15.68 4.29 7.38
CA ALA A 90 14.37 4.83 7.68
C ALA A 90 13.38 3.67 7.86
N VAL A 91 12.44 3.82 8.78
CA VAL A 91 11.45 2.80 9.11
C VAL A 91 10.07 3.44 9.13
N LEU A 92 9.14 2.83 8.39
CA LEU A 92 7.71 3.11 8.45
C LEU A 92 7.05 1.89 9.11
N GLY A 93 6.38 2.09 10.22
CA GLY A 93 5.78 1.00 10.98
C GLY A 93 4.42 1.38 11.55
N SER A 94 3.57 0.38 11.75
CA SER A 94 2.32 0.51 12.50
C SER A 94 2.57 0.46 14.02
N GLY A 95 1.50 0.65 14.79
CA GLY A 95 1.48 0.32 16.21
C GLY A 95 1.74 -1.17 16.51
N ILE A 96 1.87 -1.48 17.80
CA ILE A 96 2.06 -2.84 18.30
C ILE A 96 0.68 -3.50 18.37
N GLU A 97 0.51 -4.60 17.63
CA GLU A 97 -0.70 -5.43 17.62
C GLU A 97 -0.47 -6.75 18.38
N PRO A 98 -1.49 -7.33 19.03
CA PRO A 98 -1.41 -8.66 19.61
C PRO A 98 -1.31 -9.73 18.51
N VAL A 99 -0.39 -10.67 18.68
CA VAL A 99 -0.21 -11.79 17.74
C VAL A 99 -1.43 -12.72 17.78
N GLY A 100 -2.02 -13.04 16.62
CA GLY A 100 -3.06 -14.06 16.47
C GLY A 100 -4.51 -13.62 16.70
N LEU A 101 -4.75 -12.32 16.90
CA LEU A 101 -6.07 -11.75 17.25
C LEU A 101 -6.77 -11.05 16.07
N HIS A 102 -6.53 -11.50 14.84
CA HIS A 102 -7.41 -11.13 13.72
C HIS A 102 -8.75 -11.87 13.89
N ASP A 103 -9.59 -11.33 14.77
CA ASP A 103 -10.94 -11.79 15.04
C ASP A 103 -11.76 -11.81 13.74
N ARG A 104 -12.54 -12.88 13.57
CA ARG A 104 -13.27 -13.27 12.36
C ARG A 104 -14.43 -12.34 11.99
N LYS A 105 -14.44 -11.09 12.46
CA LYS A 105 -15.61 -10.20 12.43
C LYS A 105 -15.53 -9.02 11.47
N THR A 106 -14.42 -8.84 10.76
CA THR A 106 -14.37 -7.90 9.64
C THR A 106 -14.39 -8.69 8.34
N PRO A 107 -15.53 -8.78 7.63
CA PRO A 107 -15.54 -9.39 6.32
C PRO A 107 -14.64 -8.56 5.40
N ARG A 108 -13.49 -9.12 5.02
CA ARG A 108 -12.81 -8.69 3.81
C ARG A 108 -13.82 -8.91 2.69
N LEU A 109 -14.18 -7.85 1.97
CA LEU A 109 -14.92 -7.96 0.73
C LEU A 109 -13.99 -8.62 -0.29
N VAL A 110 -13.81 -9.93 -0.17
CA VAL A 110 -13.20 -10.73 -1.22
C VAL A 110 -14.26 -10.69 -2.32
N HIS A 111 -13.98 -9.98 -3.41
CA HIS A 111 -14.67 -10.19 -4.66
C HIS A 111 -14.38 -11.65 -5.06
N VAL A 112 -15.19 -12.57 -4.57
CA VAL A 112 -15.32 -13.89 -5.15
C VAL A 112 -15.90 -13.63 -6.53
N VAL A 113 -15.05 -13.77 -7.55
CA VAL A 113 -15.53 -13.94 -8.91
C VAL A 113 -16.41 -15.19 -8.84
N GLU A 114 -17.73 -14.97 -8.89
CA GLU A 114 -18.72 -16.03 -8.85
C GLU A 114 -18.39 -17.00 -10.00
N GLU A 115 -17.97 -18.22 -9.65
CA GLU A 115 -17.76 -19.30 -10.60
C GLU A 115 -19.03 -19.48 -11.45
N ALA A 116 -18.84 -19.51 -12.76
CA ALA A 116 -19.90 -19.78 -13.72
C ALA A 116 -20.62 -21.11 -13.36
N PRO A 117 -21.96 -21.17 -13.42
CA PRO A 117 -22.67 -22.39 -13.09
C PRO A 117 -22.31 -23.51 -14.09
N SER A 118 -21.74 -24.58 -13.54
CA SER A 118 -21.54 -25.88 -14.15
C SER A 118 -22.88 -26.56 -14.44
N ALA A 119 -23.28 -26.61 -15.71
CA ALA A 119 -24.06 -27.73 -16.26
C ALA A 119 -24.10 -27.64 -17.80
N PRO A 120 -23.78 -28.71 -18.55
CA PRO A 120 -24.11 -28.76 -19.97
C PRO A 120 -25.63 -28.92 -20.17
N PRO A 121 -26.21 -28.39 -21.26
CA PRO A 121 -27.63 -28.53 -21.53
C PRO A 121 -27.99 -30.01 -21.76
N ARG A 122 -29.04 -30.49 -21.09
CA ARG A 122 -29.64 -31.81 -21.37
C ARG A 122 -30.29 -31.76 -22.75
N LEU A 123 -29.82 -32.60 -23.67
CA LEU A 123 -30.52 -32.93 -24.91
C LEU A 123 -31.78 -33.72 -24.53
N THR A 124 -32.95 -33.20 -24.89
CA THR A 124 -34.22 -33.92 -24.83
C THR A 124 -34.25 -34.95 -25.97
N GLU A 125 -34.40 -36.23 -25.63
CA GLU A 125 -34.66 -37.29 -26.61
C GLU A 125 -36.06 -37.12 -27.24
N PRO A 126 -36.22 -37.49 -28.53
CA PRO A 126 -37.52 -37.40 -29.19
C PRO A 126 -38.42 -38.58 -28.79
N THR A 127 -39.60 -38.25 -28.29
CA THR A 127 -40.69 -39.19 -27.99
C THR A 127 -41.10 -39.94 -29.27
N ALA A 128 -40.95 -41.27 -29.28
CA ALA A 128 -41.50 -42.13 -30.32
C ALA A 128 -43.05 -42.20 -30.22
N PRO A 129 -43.78 -42.31 -31.34
CA PRO A 129 -45.23 -42.40 -31.32
C PRO A 129 -45.69 -43.81 -30.88
N PRO A 130 -46.92 -43.94 -30.34
CA PRO A 130 -47.44 -45.24 -29.92
C PRO A 130 -47.74 -46.13 -31.14
N SER A 131 -47.40 -47.41 -31.02
CA SER A 131 -47.86 -48.47 -31.94
C SER A 131 -49.23 -48.96 -31.47
N ASP A 132 -50.18 -49.09 -32.41
CA ASP A 132 -51.46 -49.80 -32.24
C ASP A 132 -51.25 -51.31 -32.01
#